data_AF-A0A7Y3A959-F1
#
_entry.id   AF-A0A7Y3A959-F1
#
_cell.length_a   1.000
_cell.length_b   1.000
_cell.length_c   1.000
_cell.angle_alpha   90.00
_cell.angle_beta   90.00
_cell.angle_gamma   90.00
#
_symmetry.space_group_name_H-M   'P 1'
#
loop_
_entity.id
_entity.type
_entity.pdbx_description
1 polymer ?
#
loop_
_entity_poly.entity_id
_entity_poly.type
_entity_poly.pdbx_seq_one_letter_code
_entity_poly.pdbx_strand_id
1 'polypeptide(L)'
;DESLDAVIRDSMKAVLDLAGDDVGVPIIEFEVGGARRAIYGPIIGAAVRGHEADELFEHVIALASSETFFELKRSRSGPPQIGTSG
;
A
#
# COMPACT_ATOMS: atom_id res chain seq x y z
N ASP A 1 -24.61 -13.38 -6.87
CA ASP A 1 -24.41 -12.63 -8.13
C ASP A 1 -22.91 -12.61 -8.37
N GLU A 2 -22.45 -13.19 -9.47
CA GLU A 2 -21.03 -13.44 -9.78
C GLU A 2 -20.53 -12.56 -10.95
N SER A 3 -21.37 -11.60 -11.39
CA SER A 3 -21.11 -10.79 -12.58
C SER A 3 -19.84 -9.92 -12.49
N LEU A 4 -19.38 -9.60 -11.27
CA LEU A 4 -18.18 -8.80 -11.03
C LEU A 4 -16.91 -9.64 -10.79
N ASP A 5 -17.04 -10.96 -10.63
CA ASP A 5 -15.94 -11.83 -10.20
C ASP A 5 -14.75 -11.82 -11.18
N ALA A 6 -15.04 -11.72 -12.48
CA ALA A 6 -13.98 -11.61 -13.50
C ALA A 6 -13.21 -10.29 -13.36
N VAL A 7 -13.93 -9.17 -13.25
CA VAL A 7 -13.33 -7.82 -13.12
C VAL A 7 -12.49 -7.70 -11.84
N ILE A 8 -12.99 -8.25 -10.73
CA ILE A 8 -12.28 -8.23 -9.44
C ILE A 8 -11.00 -9.07 -9.52
N ARG A 9 -11.05 -10.25 -10.15
CA ARG A 9 -9.87 -11.12 -10.33
C ARG A 9 -8.81 -10.46 -11.21
N ASP A 10 -9.22 -9.84 -12.31
CA ASP A 10 -8.30 -9.16 -13.21
C ASP A 10 -7.63 -7.95 -12.53
N SER A 11 -8.41 -7.16 -11.78
CA SER A 11 -7.87 -6.03 -11.00
C SER A 11 -6.89 -6.49 -9.93
N MET A 12 -7.19 -7.56 -9.20
CA MET A 12 -6.29 -8.11 -8.17
C MET A 12 -5.01 -8.63 -8.79
N LYS A 13 -5.13 -9.38 -9.90
CA LYS A 13 -3.97 -9.91 -10.63
C LYS A 13 -3.02 -8.80 -11.08
N ALA A 14 -3.56 -7.70 -11.63
CA ALA A 14 -2.73 -6.59 -12.10
C ALA A 14 -1.86 -5.97 -10.99
N VAL A 15 -2.38 -5.90 -9.76
CA VAL A 15 -1.65 -5.35 -8.61
C VAL A 15 -0.63 -6.35 -8.07
N LEU A 16 -0.96 -7.65 -8.01
CA LEU A 16 -0.02 -8.70 -7.59
C LEU A 16 1.14 -8.87 -8.57
N ASP A 17 0.89 -8.79 -9.88
CA ASP A 17 1.92 -8.85 -10.91
C ASP A 17 2.98 -7.72 -10.74
N LEU A 18 2.61 -6.61 -10.09
CA LEU A 18 3.50 -5.49 -9.77
C LEU A 18 4.17 -5.62 -8.39
N ALA A 19 3.42 -6.05 -7.37
CA ALA A 19 3.90 -6.10 -5.99
C ALA A 19 4.66 -7.39 -5.65
N GLY A 20 4.48 -8.45 -6.42
CA GLY A 20 4.98 -9.80 -6.18
C GLY A 20 3.94 -10.70 -5.50
N ASP A 21 4.10 -12.02 -5.64
CA ASP A 21 3.14 -13.02 -5.16
C ASP A 21 3.24 -13.32 -3.65
N ASP A 22 4.34 -12.95 -3.00
CA ASP A 22 4.60 -13.20 -1.57
C ASP A 22 4.30 -11.98 -0.68
N VAL A 23 3.20 -11.28 -0.99
CA VAL A 23 2.78 -10.07 -0.26
C VAL A 23 1.39 -10.22 0.36
N GLY A 24 1.19 -9.53 1.48
CA GLY A 24 -0.11 -9.42 2.13
C GLY A 24 -0.88 -8.18 1.69
N VAL A 25 -1.88 -7.81 2.50
CA VAL A 25 -2.56 -6.51 2.40
C VAL A 25 -2.08 -5.57 3.51
N PRO A 26 -2.01 -4.25 3.28
CA PRO A 26 -2.46 -3.52 2.08
C PRO A 26 -1.43 -3.53 0.94
N ILE A 27 -1.91 -3.41 -0.30
CA ILE A 27 -1.10 -3.11 -1.48
C ILE A 27 -1.56 -1.78 -2.04
N ILE A 28 -0.62 -0.89 -2.35
CA ILE A 28 -0.90 0.37 -3.04
C ILE A 28 -0.12 0.44 -4.33
N GLU A 29 -0.75 0.96 -5.37
CA GLU A 29 -0.14 1.22 -6.67
C GLU A 29 -0.11 2.73 -6.93
N PHE A 30 0.98 3.22 -7.50
CA PHE A 30 1.15 4.62 -7.89
C PHE A 30 2.07 4.74 -9.12
N GLU A 31 2.03 5.91 -9.75
CA GLU A 31 2.93 6.28 -10.85
C GLU A 31 4.10 7.10 -10.32
N VAL A 32 5.32 6.65 -10.60
CA VAL A 32 6.56 7.31 -10.20
C VAL A 32 7.49 7.33 -11.40
N GLY A 33 7.97 8.53 -11.78
CA GLY A 33 8.90 8.67 -12.91
C GLY A 33 8.35 8.15 -14.24
N GLY A 34 7.02 8.15 -14.43
CA GLY A 34 6.34 7.62 -15.62
C GLY A 34 6.18 6.09 -15.64
N ALA A 35 6.50 5.40 -14.55
CA ALA A 35 6.32 3.95 -14.41
C ALA A 35 5.35 3.62 -13.28
N ARG A 36 4.51 2.60 -13.48
CA ARG A 36 3.67 2.03 -12.44
C ARG A 36 4.54 1.26 -11.45
N ARG A 37 4.34 1.51 -10.16
CA ARG A 37 4.98 0.77 -9.07
C ARG A 37 3.93 0.39 -8.05
N ALA A 38 4.11 -0.77 -7.43
CA ALA A 38 3.27 -1.21 -6.33
C ALA A 38 4.14 -1.62 -5.15
N ILE A 39 3.64 -1.41 -3.93
CA ILE A 39 4.29 -1.85 -2.70
C ILE A 39 3.30 -2.54 -1.78
N TYR A 40 3.82 -3.47 -0.99
CA TYR A 40 3.16 -3.93 0.24
C TYR A 40 3.35 -2.90 1.36
N GLY A 41 2.25 -2.38 1.89
CA GLY A 41 2.24 -1.28 2.86
C GLY A 41 1.81 0.06 2.25
N PRO A 42 2.01 1.18 2.96
CA PRO A 42 2.52 1.26 4.33
C PRO A 42 1.54 0.62 5.32
N ILE A 43 2.07 -0.15 6.27
CA ILE A 43 1.25 -0.76 7.33
C ILE A 43 1.09 0.28 8.45
N ILE A 44 -0.08 0.88 8.54
CA ILE A 44 -0.39 1.96 9.48
C ILE A 44 -1.36 1.46 10.57
N GLY A 45 -1.03 1.70 11.83
CA GLY A 45 -1.83 1.24 12.97
C GLY A 45 -3.03 2.14 13.28
N ALA A 46 -2.89 3.45 13.11
CA ALA A 46 -3.95 4.44 13.33
C ALA A 46 -3.90 5.47 12.20
N ALA A 47 -5.05 5.97 11.77
CA ALA A 47 -5.11 6.87 10.62
C ALA A 47 -4.33 8.17 10.89
N VAL A 48 -3.36 8.46 10.02
CA VAL A 48 -2.60 9.70 10.01
C VAL A 48 -3.42 10.81 9.36
N ARG A 49 -3.36 12.04 9.87
CA ARG A 49 -4.23 13.16 9.46
C ARG A 49 -3.43 14.45 9.28
N GLY A 50 -3.99 15.35 8.47
CA GLY A 50 -3.39 16.66 8.20
C GLY A 50 -2.01 16.54 7.57
N HIS A 51 -1.14 17.49 7.89
CA HIS A 51 0.22 17.60 7.33
C HIS A 51 1.07 16.32 7.52
N GLU A 52 0.89 15.62 8.64
CA GLU A 52 1.63 14.38 8.91
C GLU A 52 1.28 13.28 7.88
N ALA A 53 0.06 13.28 7.35
CA ALA A 53 -0.34 12.32 6.32
C ALA A 53 0.37 12.58 4.99
N ASP A 54 0.48 13.87 4.63
CA ASP A 54 1.17 14.31 3.42
C ASP A 54 2.66 13.97 3.49
N GLU A 55 3.32 14.34 4.60
CA GLU A 55 4.74 14.02 4.83
C GLU A 55 5.00 12.51 4.81
N LEU A 56 4.15 11.71 5.46
CA LEU A 56 4.31 10.26 5.45
C LEU A 56 4.20 9.71 4.01
N PHE A 57 3.23 10.21 3.24
CA PHE A 57 3.04 9.76 1.86
C PHE A 57 4.23 10.13 0.97
N GLU A 58 4.79 11.33 1.11
CA GLU A 58 6.00 11.74 0.40
C GLU A 58 7.19 10.80 0.66
N HIS A 59 7.42 10.43 1.93
CA HIS A 59 8.48 9.49 2.29
C HIS A 59 8.24 8.09 1.70
N VAL A 60 6.98 7.62 1.68
CA VAL A 60 6.62 6.33 1.08
C VAL A 60 6.92 6.34 -0.43
N ILE A 61 6.54 7.41 -1.13
CA ILE A 61 6.85 7.58 -2.56
C ILE A 61 8.36 7.61 -2.81
N ALA A 62 9.12 8.35 -2.00
CA ALA A 62 10.57 8.41 -2.11
C ALA A 62 11.22 7.03 -1.97
N LEU A 63 10.82 6.23 -0.98
CA LEU A 63 11.33 4.87 -0.80
C LEU A 63 10.96 3.96 -1.98
N ALA A 64 9.71 3.99 -2.42
CA ALA A 64 9.26 3.15 -3.52
C ALA A 64 9.81 3.54 -4.90
N SER A 65 10.30 4.78 -5.04
CA SER A 65 10.98 5.25 -6.24
C SER A 65 12.38 4.66 -6.41
N SER A 66 12.98 4.18 -5.32
CA SER A 66 14.29 3.54 -5.38
C SER A 66 14.19 2.16 -6.04
N GLU A 67 15.11 1.85 -6.94
CA GLU A 67 15.22 0.52 -7.57
C GLU A 67 15.97 -0.50 -6.70
N THR A 68 16.61 -0.03 -5.64
CA THR A 68 17.50 -0.84 -4.79
C THR A 68 16.98 -1.02 -3.37
N PHE A 69 15.86 -0.38 -3.04
CA PHE A 69 15.20 -0.50 -1.74
C PHE A 69 14.04 -1.49 -1.84
N PHE A 70 14.01 -2.48 -0.94
CA PHE A 70 13.03 -3.57 -1.00
C PHE A 70 12.18 -3.70 0.25
N GLU A 71 12.70 -3.43 1.45
CA GLU A 71 11.91 -3.57 2.67
C GLU A 71 12.41 -2.68 3.82
N LEU A 72 11.47 -2.08 4.54
CA LEU A 72 11.67 -1.50 5.86
C LEU A 72 10.57 -2.01 6.79
N LYS A 73 10.97 -2.62 7.90
CA LYS A 73 10.05 -3.29 8.81
C LYS A 73 10.41 -3.04 10.27
N ARG A 74 9.37 -2.88 11.09
CA ARG A 74 9.46 -2.88 12.56
C ARG A 74 8.36 -3.77 13.14
N SER A 75 8.59 -4.29 14.35
CA SER A 75 7.57 -5.03 15.09
C SER A 75 6.34 -4.16 15.34
N ARG A 76 5.16 -4.71 15.08
CA ARG A 76 3.88 -4.07 15.37
C ARG A 76 3.44 -4.42 16.80
N SER A 77 2.86 -3.45 17.51
CA SER A 77 2.15 -3.67 18.76
C SER A 77 0.72 -3.10 18.65
N GLY A 78 -0.23 -3.81 19.24
CA GLY A 78 -1.64 -3.41 19.25
C GLY A 78 -2.42 -3.74 17.95
N PRO A 79 -3.76 -3.75 18.04
CA PRO A 79 -4.64 -3.92 16.88
C PRO A 79 -4.74 -2.63 16.04
N PRO A 80 -5.21 -2.71 14.79
CA PRO A 80 -5.58 -1.53 14.01
C PRO A 80 -6.64 -0.69 14.74
N GLN A 81 -6.44 0.62 14.78
CA GLN A 81 -7.38 1.57 15.33
C GLN A 81 -8.29 2.06 14.20
N ILE A 82 -9.54 1.60 14.20
CA ILE A 82 -10.56 2.11 13.28
C ILE A 82 -11.17 3.34 13.96
N GLY A 83 -11.20 4.47 13.26
CA GLY A 83 -11.77 5.71 13.78
C GLY A 83 -13.25 5.52 14.09
N THR A 84 -13.58 5.23 15.34
CA THR A 84 -14.94 5.36 15.84
C THR A 84 -15.22 6.85 15.97
N SER A 85 -16.16 7.37 15.19
CA SER A 85 -16.61 8.75 15.28
C SER A 85 -16.86 9.13 16.74
N GLY A 86 -16.12 10.13 17.22
CA GLY A 86 -16.35 10.85 18.47
C GLY A 86 -16.44 12.33 18.16
#